data_AF-A0A8J4WD82-F1
#
_entry.id   AF-A0A8J4WD82-F1
#
_cell.length_a   1.000
_cell.length_b   1.000
_cell.length_c   1.000
_cell.angle_alpha   90.00
_cell.angle_beta   90.00
_cell.angle_gamma   90.00
#
_symmetry.space_group_name_H-M   'P 1'
#
loop_
_entity.id
_entity.type
_entity.pdbx_description
1 polymer ?
#
loop_
_entity_poly.entity_id
_entity_poly.type
_entity_poly.pdbx_seq_one_letter_code
_entity_poly.pdbx_strand_id
1 'polypeptide(L)'
;MLWRFQAVCLSVISLFFQFDLSLVLSSLTGEQNWAMCRSSSVIDLSGVETRCAQLQSVLNKPFVRITYDEALARLTDQFGPRDTTADLTKAEERHILDWFGAGVCPVFVSHFPSILKPFYCLMVNETRSAAVDLLVPQIGELVGGSVREVDPVVLSARLSSMHLSDLSSLDWYLKLRGHGGSPHGGFGLGFERLLQYLLGVYNIRDVIPFPRVLDKICL
;
A
#
# COMPACT_ATOMS: atom_id res chain seq x y z
N MET A 1 -9.61 -11.88 -12.15
CA MET A 1 -9.99 -10.52 -11.69
C MET A 1 -8.84 -9.83 -10.96
N LEU A 2 -8.17 -10.49 -10.00
CA LEU A 2 -7.03 -9.95 -9.25
C LEU A 2 -5.85 -9.49 -10.11
N TRP A 3 -5.50 -10.24 -11.17
CA TRP A 3 -4.43 -9.85 -12.11
C TRP A 3 -4.73 -8.53 -12.84
N ARG A 4 -6.00 -8.30 -13.22
CA ARG A 4 -6.47 -7.03 -13.81
C ARG A 4 -6.45 -5.92 -12.78
N PHE A 5 -6.83 -6.20 -11.53
CA PHE A 5 -6.75 -5.22 -10.44
C PHE A 5 -5.30 -4.81 -10.15
N GLN A 6 -4.38 -5.76 -10.05
CA GLN A 6 -2.95 -5.48 -9.91
C GLN A 6 -2.39 -4.71 -11.10
N ALA A 7 -2.84 -4.99 -12.32
CA ALA A 7 -2.46 -4.23 -13.51
C ALA A 7 -3.01 -2.80 -13.49
N VAL A 8 -4.23 -2.58 -12.97
CA VAL A 8 -4.79 -1.23 -12.76
C VAL A 8 -4.04 -0.50 -11.65
N CYS A 9 -3.76 -1.15 -10.52
CA CYS A 9 -2.92 -0.57 -9.47
C CYS A 9 -1.56 -0.18 -10.04
N LEU A 10 -0.90 -1.08 -10.77
CA LEU A 10 0.38 -0.78 -11.42
C LEU A 10 0.25 0.36 -12.42
N SER A 11 -0.83 0.40 -13.21
CA SER A 11 -1.04 1.46 -14.20
C SER A 11 -1.29 2.81 -13.54
N VAL A 12 -2.08 2.88 -12.47
CA VAL A 12 -2.35 4.10 -11.70
C VAL A 12 -1.10 4.54 -10.94
N ILE A 13 -0.36 3.60 -10.35
CA ILE A 13 0.91 3.85 -9.67
C ILE A 13 1.94 4.37 -10.69
N SER A 14 2.08 3.70 -11.83
CA SER A 14 2.92 4.15 -12.95
C SER A 14 2.47 5.50 -13.49
N LEU A 15 1.17 5.82 -13.56
CA LEU A 15 0.68 7.16 -13.91
C LEU A 15 1.06 8.20 -12.84
N PHE A 16 0.91 7.85 -11.57
CA PHE A 16 1.30 8.68 -10.43
C PHE A 16 2.81 8.89 -10.35
N PHE A 17 3.61 7.98 -10.89
CA PHE A 17 5.06 8.09 -10.96
C PHE A 17 5.58 8.57 -12.33
N GLN A 18 4.72 8.59 -13.36
CA GLN A 18 4.87 9.38 -14.58
C GLN A 18 4.57 10.87 -14.33
N PHE A 19 4.29 11.25 -13.07
CA PHE A 19 4.38 12.63 -12.64
C PHE A 19 5.67 13.23 -13.18
N ASP A 20 5.53 14.33 -13.90
CA ASP A 20 6.67 15.06 -14.39
C ASP A 20 7.37 15.69 -13.18
N LEU A 21 8.27 14.92 -12.59
CA LEU A 21 9.09 15.33 -11.45
C LEU A 21 9.98 16.52 -11.84
N SER A 22 10.28 16.72 -13.12
CA SER A 22 10.95 17.93 -13.58
C SER A 22 10.06 19.17 -13.38
N LEU A 23 8.75 19.01 -13.53
CA LEU A 23 7.74 20.05 -13.29
C LEU A 23 7.61 20.36 -11.79
N VAL A 24 7.62 19.34 -10.93
CA VAL A 24 7.66 19.52 -9.46
C VAL A 24 8.97 20.18 -9.02
N LEU A 25 10.12 19.71 -9.48
CA LEU A 25 11.43 20.29 -9.18
C LEU A 25 11.52 21.74 -9.66
N SER A 26 10.96 22.06 -10.84
CA SER A 26 10.87 23.44 -11.35
C SER A 26 9.92 24.33 -10.54
N SER A 27 8.91 23.76 -9.88
CA SER A 27 8.01 24.49 -8.99
C SER A 27 8.64 24.75 -7.60
N LEU A 28 9.50 23.84 -7.12
CA LEU A 28 10.22 23.98 -5.84
C LEU A 28 11.27 25.11 -5.88
N THR A 29 11.76 25.48 -7.07
CA THR A 29 12.70 26.60 -7.26
C THR A 29 11.98 27.95 -7.47
N GLY A 30 10.66 27.94 -7.66
CA GLY A 30 9.90 29.04 -8.26
C GLY A 30 8.99 29.85 -7.33
N GLU A 31 9.33 30.00 -6.04
CA GLU A 31 8.55 30.67 -4.98
C GLU A 31 7.69 29.74 -4.11
N GLN A 32 7.72 30.01 -2.80
CA GLN A 32 6.93 29.38 -1.72
C GLN A 32 7.49 28.12 -1.03
N ASN A 33 8.75 28.19 -0.57
CA ASN A 33 9.18 27.42 0.61
C ASN A 33 9.08 28.29 1.87
N TRP A 34 7.87 28.42 2.42
CA TRP A 34 7.62 29.17 3.67
C TRP A 34 8.16 28.45 4.92
N ALA A 35 8.48 27.15 4.84
CA ALA A 35 8.80 26.34 6.01
C ALA A 35 10.31 26.20 6.31
N MET A 36 11.22 26.42 5.35
CA MET A 36 12.66 26.31 5.60
C MET A 36 13.49 27.19 4.66
N CYS A 37 13.93 28.37 5.12
CA CYS A 37 15.23 28.93 4.78
C CYS A 37 15.51 30.23 5.53
N ARG A 38 16.47 30.19 6.48
CA ARG A 38 17.25 31.37 6.90
C ARG A 38 18.71 31.29 6.48
N SER A 39 19.10 30.34 5.61
CA SER A 39 20.42 30.38 4.98
C SER A 39 20.48 29.67 3.64
N SER A 40 21.07 30.37 2.68
CA SER A 40 21.56 29.97 1.34
C SER A 40 20.55 29.51 0.28
N SER A 41 20.52 30.32 -0.77
CA SER A 41 19.68 30.41 -1.97
C SER A 41 19.65 29.22 -2.96
N VAL A 42 20.04 27.99 -2.59
CA VAL A 42 19.93 26.85 -3.51
C VAL A 42 19.59 25.58 -2.72
N ILE A 43 18.44 24.98 -3.02
CA ILE A 43 18.06 23.67 -2.51
C ILE A 43 18.92 22.63 -3.25
N ASP A 44 19.68 21.82 -2.52
CA ASP A 44 20.40 20.69 -3.11
C ASP A 44 19.39 19.58 -3.49
N LEU A 45 19.10 19.49 -4.79
CA LEU A 45 18.15 18.52 -5.36
C LEU A 45 18.84 17.24 -5.83
N SER A 46 20.17 17.13 -5.74
CA SER A 46 20.93 15.99 -6.26
C SER A 46 20.50 14.65 -5.64
N GLY A 47 20.13 14.66 -4.36
CA GLY A 47 19.58 13.51 -3.65
C GLY A 47 18.20 13.10 -4.15
N VAL A 48 17.37 14.06 -4.56
CA VAL A 48 16.03 13.81 -5.12
C VAL A 48 16.15 13.25 -6.54
N GLU A 49 17.01 13.82 -7.38
CA GLU A 49 17.26 13.36 -8.76
C GLU A 49 17.76 11.91 -8.79
N THR A 50 18.72 11.57 -7.93
CA THR A 50 19.26 10.21 -7.81
C THR A 50 18.17 9.20 -7.45
N ARG A 51 17.27 9.56 -6.53
CA ARG A 51 16.17 8.71 -6.11
C ARG A 51 15.10 8.60 -7.18
N CYS A 52 14.80 9.68 -7.90
CA CYS A 52 13.90 9.65 -9.05
C CYS A 52 14.39 8.68 -10.12
N ALA A 53 15.68 8.69 -10.44
CA ALA A 53 16.28 7.73 -11.37
C ALA A 53 16.17 6.27 -10.85
N GLN A 54 16.37 6.06 -9.55
CA GLN A 54 16.19 4.76 -8.92
C GLN A 54 14.74 4.28 -9.00
N LEU A 55 13.77 5.16 -8.76
CA LEU A 55 12.34 4.88 -8.92
C LEU A 55 11.97 4.54 -10.35
N GLN A 56 12.44 5.30 -11.33
CA GLN A 56 12.23 4.99 -12.74
C GLN A 56 12.80 3.61 -13.09
N SER A 57 13.99 3.27 -12.59
CA SER A 57 14.58 1.93 -12.77
C SER A 57 13.72 0.83 -12.17
N VAL A 58 13.11 1.07 -11.01
CA VAL A 58 12.19 0.14 -10.35
C VAL A 58 10.89 -0.02 -11.13
N LEU A 59 10.31 1.09 -11.61
CA LEU A 59 9.04 1.11 -12.35
C LEU A 59 9.15 0.46 -13.73
N ASN A 60 10.33 0.48 -14.33
CA ASN A 60 10.61 -0.15 -15.62
C ASN A 60 10.77 -1.68 -15.53
N LYS A 61 10.77 -2.25 -14.32
CA LYS A 61 10.84 -3.71 -14.10
C LYS A 61 9.46 -4.27 -13.79
N PRO A 62 9.15 -5.50 -14.22
CA PRO A 62 7.91 -6.15 -13.81
C PRO A 62 7.94 -6.37 -12.29
N PHE A 63 6.88 -5.95 -11.62
CA PHE A 63 6.75 -6.16 -10.18
C PHE A 63 6.54 -7.65 -9.91
N VAL A 64 7.22 -8.15 -8.90
CA VAL A 64 7.11 -9.55 -8.49
C VAL A 64 5.75 -9.74 -7.83
N ARG A 65 5.10 -10.88 -8.08
CA ARG A 65 3.78 -11.18 -7.55
C ARG A 65 3.82 -12.53 -6.89
N ILE A 66 3.44 -12.57 -5.63
CA ILE A 66 3.33 -13.78 -4.83
C ILE A 66 2.01 -13.81 -4.07
N THR A 67 1.67 -14.98 -3.59
CA THR A 67 0.59 -15.24 -2.64
C THR A 67 1.12 -15.19 -1.21
N TYR A 68 0.23 -14.94 -0.26
CA TYR A 68 0.52 -15.03 1.16
C TYR A 68 1.02 -16.43 1.52
N ASP A 69 0.47 -17.48 0.89
CA ASP A 69 0.89 -18.87 1.12
C ASP A 69 2.34 -19.14 0.64
N GLU A 70 2.75 -18.59 -0.50
CA GLU A 70 4.15 -18.65 -0.95
C GLU A 70 5.09 -17.88 -0.01
N ALA A 71 4.69 -16.70 0.46
CA ALA A 71 5.45 -15.95 1.45
C ALA A 71 5.57 -16.72 2.77
N LEU A 72 4.47 -17.30 3.25
CA LEU A 72 4.41 -18.06 4.50
C LEU A 72 5.23 -19.35 4.43
N ALA A 73 5.21 -20.06 3.30
CA ALA A 73 6.02 -21.24 3.07
C ALA A 73 7.51 -20.90 3.19
N ARG A 74 7.95 -19.78 2.60
CA ARG A 74 9.35 -19.35 2.68
C ARG A 74 9.74 -18.87 4.08
N LEU A 75 8.85 -18.17 4.77
CA LEU A 75 9.06 -17.80 6.17
C LEU A 75 9.15 -19.04 7.07
N THR A 76 8.33 -20.05 6.82
CA THR A 76 8.30 -21.30 7.59
C THR A 76 9.59 -22.09 7.42
N ASP A 77 10.10 -22.17 6.18
CA ASP A 77 11.38 -22.81 5.87
C ASP A 77 12.56 -22.15 6.61
N GLN A 78 12.57 -20.81 6.69
CA GLN A 78 13.68 -20.08 7.31
C GLN A 78 13.57 -19.96 8.84
N PHE A 79 12.37 -19.80 9.39
CA PHE A 79 12.15 -19.42 10.79
C PHE A 79 11.29 -20.42 11.59
N GLY A 80 10.82 -21.49 10.95
CA GLY A 80 9.98 -22.51 11.58
C GLY A 80 8.47 -22.27 11.45
N PRO A 81 7.65 -23.23 11.93
CA PRO A 81 6.19 -23.21 11.77
C PRO A 81 5.54 -21.92 12.24
N ARG A 82 4.52 -21.48 11.50
CA ARG A 82 3.86 -20.21 11.74
C ARG A 82 2.35 -20.31 11.62
N ASP A 83 1.65 -19.41 12.33
CA ASP A 83 0.21 -19.29 12.22
C ASP A 83 -0.18 -18.77 10.83
N THR A 84 -0.97 -19.57 10.12
CA THR A 84 -1.48 -19.26 8.78
C THR A 84 -2.51 -18.12 8.75
N THR A 85 -2.94 -17.64 9.91
CA THR A 85 -3.92 -16.57 10.08
C THR A 85 -3.32 -15.28 10.62
N ALA A 86 -2.03 -15.28 10.99
CA ALA A 86 -1.36 -14.11 11.55
C ALA A 86 -0.88 -13.14 10.45
N ASP A 87 -0.83 -11.85 10.79
CA ASP A 87 -0.34 -10.83 9.86
C ASP A 87 1.19 -10.88 9.67
N LEU A 88 1.66 -10.23 8.62
CA LEU A 88 3.09 -10.07 8.35
C LEU A 88 3.67 -8.95 9.24
N THR A 89 4.77 -9.26 9.92
CA THR A 89 5.54 -8.27 10.67
C THR A 89 6.46 -7.47 9.72
N LYS A 90 6.91 -6.29 10.14
CA LYS A 90 7.85 -5.48 9.34
C LYS A 90 9.16 -6.18 9.03
N ALA A 91 9.65 -7.04 9.93
CA ALA A 91 10.84 -7.85 9.68
C ALA A 91 10.60 -8.88 8.57
N GLU A 92 9.41 -9.47 8.52
CA GLU A 92 9.05 -10.47 7.51
C GLU A 92 8.76 -9.83 6.16
N GLU A 93 8.08 -8.67 6.13
CA GLU A 93 7.96 -7.86 4.90
C GLU A 93 9.35 -7.59 4.29
N ARG A 94 10.34 -7.28 5.14
CA ARG A 94 11.72 -7.05 4.72
C ARG A 94 12.35 -8.31 4.14
N HIS A 95 12.19 -9.45 4.80
CA HIS A 95 12.68 -10.74 4.28
C HIS A 95 12.02 -11.13 2.95
N ILE A 96 10.71 -10.90 2.80
CA ILE A 96 9.98 -11.15 1.54
C ILE A 96 10.56 -10.27 0.42
N LEU A 97 10.80 -8.99 0.69
CA LEU A 97 11.45 -8.09 -0.27
C LEU A 97 12.85 -8.57 -0.66
N ASP A 98 13.64 -9.07 0.30
CA ASP A 98 14.99 -9.56 0.03
C ASP A 98 14.97 -10.86 -0.80
N TRP A 99 14.08 -11.80 -0.49
CA TRP A 99 14.02 -13.10 -1.18
C TRP A 99 13.35 -13.05 -2.55
N PHE A 100 12.20 -12.39 -2.65
CA PHE A 100 11.40 -12.37 -3.87
C PHE A 100 11.71 -11.13 -4.72
N GLY A 101 12.02 -10.00 -4.08
CA GLY A 101 12.33 -8.75 -4.74
C GLY A 101 13.83 -8.49 -4.92
N ALA A 102 14.72 -9.39 -4.48
CA ALA A 102 16.17 -9.18 -4.44
C ALA A 102 16.57 -7.87 -3.71
N GLY A 103 15.74 -7.41 -2.76
CA GLY A 103 15.92 -6.18 -1.99
C GLY A 103 15.70 -4.87 -2.77
N VAL A 104 15.39 -4.95 -4.07
CA VAL A 104 15.30 -3.77 -4.96
C VAL A 104 13.99 -3.70 -5.75
N CYS A 105 13.35 -4.83 -6.03
CA CYS A 105 12.09 -4.90 -6.77
C CYS A 105 10.91 -4.93 -5.80
N PRO A 106 9.85 -4.11 -6.03
CA PRO A 106 8.60 -4.21 -5.30
C PRO A 106 7.93 -5.57 -5.49
N VAL A 107 7.26 -6.02 -4.42
CA VAL A 107 6.59 -7.32 -4.36
C VAL A 107 5.14 -7.11 -4.00
N PHE A 108 4.23 -7.55 -4.88
CA PHE A 108 2.82 -7.70 -4.53
C PHE A 108 2.62 -9.00 -3.78
N VAL A 109 2.08 -8.93 -2.57
CA VAL A 109 1.60 -10.08 -1.80
C VAL A 109 0.09 -10.10 -1.90
N SER A 110 -0.51 -11.25 -2.19
CA SER A 110 -1.94 -11.39 -2.45
C SER A 110 -2.56 -12.57 -1.71
N HIS A 111 -3.88 -12.71 -1.75
CA HIS A 111 -4.58 -13.86 -1.14
C HIS A 111 -4.39 -13.93 0.38
N PHE A 112 -4.45 -12.78 1.05
CA PHE A 112 -4.33 -12.73 2.50
C PHE A 112 -5.46 -13.52 3.19
N PRO A 113 -5.20 -14.09 4.38
CA PRO A 113 -6.22 -14.66 5.23
C PRO A 113 -7.42 -13.72 5.38
N SER A 114 -8.62 -14.24 5.15
CA SER A 114 -9.86 -13.45 5.14
C SER A 114 -10.17 -12.78 6.48
N ILE A 115 -9.71 -13.38 7.57
CA ILE A 115 -9.86 -12.87 8.93
C ILE A 115 -9.03 -11.60 9.20
N LEU A 116 -7.94 -11.39 8.46
CA LEU A 116 -7.08 -10.20 8.59
C LEU A 116 -7.61 -9.01 7.79
N LYS A 117 -8.49 -9.26 6.82
CA LYS A 117 -8.93 -8.24 5.87
C LYS A 117 -10.38 -7.81 6.16
N PRO A 118 -10.73 -6.55 5.91
CA PRO A 118 -12.07 -6.02 6.23
C PRO A 118 -13.22 -6.79 5.58
N PHE A 119 -14.41 -6.69 6.18
CA PHE A 119 -15.64 -7.37 5.74
C PHE A 119 -15.99 -7.17 4.27
N TYR A 120 -15.61 -6.02 3.69
CA TYR A 120 -15.91 -5.65 2.31
C TYR A 120 -14.98 -6.28 1.26
N CYS A 121 -13.92 -6.99 1.66
CA CYS A 121 -12.99 -7.62 0.73
C CYS A 121 -13.63 -8.87 0.12
N LEU A 122 -13.64 -9.00 -1.20
CA LEU A 122 -14.14 -10.19 -1.90
C LEU A 122 -13.41 -11.44 -1.41
N MET A 123 -14.14 -12.52 -1.18
CA MET A 123 -13.58 -13.83 -0.83
C MET A 123 -13.17 -14.59 -2.09
N VAL A 124 -11.95 -15.15 -2.09
CA VAL A 124 -11.51 -16.06 -3.16
C VAL A 124 -11.97 -17.48 -2.85
N ASN A 125 -11.92 -17.84 -1.57
CA ASN A 125 -12.44 -19.08 -1.00
C ASN A 125 -12.78 -18.81 0.48
N GLU A 126 -13.10 -19.86 1.25
CA GLU A 126 -13.53 -19.73 2.66
C GLU A 126 -12.50 -19.03 3.57
N THR A 127 -11.20 -19.14 3.28
CA THR A 127 -10.13 -18.67 4.17
C THR A 127 -9.25 -17.58 3.56
N ARG A 128 -9.44 -17.24 2.28
CA ARG A 128 -8.59 -16.31 1.52
C ARG A 128 -9.41 -15.20 0.89
N SER A 129 -8.85 -14.00 0.91
CA SER A 129 -9.47 -12.80 0.35
C SER A 129 -8.75 -12.31 -0.90
N ALA A 130 -9.47 -11.63 -1.79
CA ALA A 130 -8.93 -10.96 -2.97
C ALA A 130 -8.26 -9.62 -2.61
N ALA A 131 -7.47 -9.63 -1.53
CA ALA A 131 -6.68 -8.51 -1.06
C ALA A 131 -5.25 -8.60 -1.62
N VAL A 132 -4.62 -7.45 -1.72
CA VAL A 132 -3.24 -7.29 -2.18
C VAL A 132 -2.56 -6.14 -1.45
N ASP A 133 -1.34 -6.39 -1.04
CA ASP A 133 -0.46 -5.37 -0.46
C ASP A 133 0.80 -5.27 -1.35
N LEU A 134 1.26 -4.04 -1.61
CA LEU A 134 2.50 -3.76 -2.34
C LEU A 134 3.59 -3.44 -1.35
N LEU A 135 4.57 -4.33 -1.24
CA LEU A 135 5.78 -4.11 -0.48
C LEU A 135 6.80 -3.39 -1.37
N VAL A 136 7.40 -2.34 -0.84
CA VAL A 136 8.45 -1.54 -1.49
C VAL A 136 9.71 -1.58 -0.62
N PRO A 137 10.90 -1.70 -1.22
CA PRO A 137 12.16 -1.67 -0.48
C PRO A 137 12.24 -0.48 0.50
N GLN A 138 12.90 -0.71 1.65
CA GLN A 138 13.15 0.26 2.73
C GLN A 138 11.92 0.61 3.58
N ILE A 139 10.73 0.79 2.99
CA ILE A 139 9.52 1.22 3.72
C ILE A 139 8.54 0.08 4.05
N GLY A 140 8.60 -1.05 3.32
CA GLY A 140 7.63 -2.13 3.44
C GLY A 140 6.34 -1.81 2.67
N GLU A 141 5.18 -2.13 3.26
CA GLU A 141 3.88 -1.85 2.66
C GLU A 141 3.68 -0.35 2.28
N LEU A 142 3.49 -0.08 0.99
CA LEU A 142 3.14 1.24 0.46
C LEU A 142 1.66 1.35 0.05
N VAL A 143 1.11 0.28 -0.51
CA VAL A 143 -0.25 0.22 -1.04
C VAL A 143 -0.96 -1.00 -0.47
N GLY A 144 -2.18 -0.79 0.05
CA GLY A 144 -3.08 -1.86 0.47
C GLY A 144 -4.39 -1.76 -0.31
N GLY A 145 -4.85 -2.86 -0.88
CA GLY A 145 -6.03 -2.86 -1.73
C GLY A 145 -6.78 -4.18 -1.75
N SER A 146 -8.00 -4.15 -2.28
CA SER A 146 -8.74 -5.39 -2.56
C SER A 146 -9.81 -5.20 -3.61
N VAL A 147 -10.20 -6.32 -4.22
CA VAL A 147 -11.48 -6.43 -4.91
C VAL A 147 -12.59 -6.40 -3.85
N ARG A 148 -13.67 -5.68 -4.13
CA ARG A 148 -14.78 -5.51 -3.19
C ARG A 148 -15.83 -6.58 -3.40
N GLU A 149 -16.44 -7.01 -2.31
CA GLU A 149 -17.60 -7.91 -2.34
C GLU A 149 -18.78 -7.19 -2.99
N VAL A 150 -19.40 -7.88 -3.94
CA VAL A 150 -20.53 -7.39 -4.74
C VAL A 150 -21.82 -8.08 -4.34
N ASP A 151 -21.77 -9.24 -3.68
CA ASP A 151 -22.96 -9.92 -3.17
C ASP A 151 -23.39 -9.31 -1.82
N PRO A 152 -24.57 -8.66 -1.76
CA PRO A 152 -25.06 -8.05 -0.52
C PRO A 152 -25.33 -9.08 0.59
N VAL A 153 -25.68 -10.32 0.25
CA VAL A 153 -25.94 -11.40 1.21
C VAL A 153 -24.64 -11.82 1.90
N VAL A 154 -23.59 -12.05 1.11
CA VAL A 154 -22.25 -12.38 1.63
C VAL A 154 -21.71 -11.23 2.49
N LEU A 155 -21.86 -9.99 2.01
CA LEU A 155 -21.39 -8.80 2.71
C LEU A 155 -22.11 -8.62 4.06
N SER A 156 -23.43 -8.81 4.09
CA SER A 156 -24.22 -8.75 5.32
C SER A 156 -23.83 -9.87 6.29
N ALA A 157 -23.61 -11.08 5.82
CA ALA A 157 -23.20 -12.20 6.67
C ALA A 157 -21.84 -11.95 7.34
N ARG A 158 -20.87 -11.37 6.59
CA ARG A 158 -19.55 -11.03 7.12
C ARG A 158 -19.55 -9.86 8.09
N LEU A 159 -20.41 -8.87 7.84
CA LEU A 159 -20.58 -7.74 8.76
C LEU A 159 -21.12 -8.23 10.10
N SER A 160 -22.12 -9.12 10.07
CA SER A 160 -22.66 -9.77 11.27
C SER A 160 -21.60 -10.62 12.01
N SER A 161 -20.76 -11.37 11.29
CA SER A 161 -19.73 -12.21 11.94
C SER A 161 -18.62 -11.42 12.61
N MET A 162 -18.34 -10.20 12.13
CA MET A 162 -17.33 -9.30 12.72
C MET A 162 -17.86 -8.47 13.91
N HIS A 163 -19.09 -8.72 14.38
CA HIS A 163 -19.72 -7.99 15.50
C HIS A 163 -19.71 -6.46 15.31
N LEU A 164 -19.72 -5.98 14.07
CA LEU A 164 -19.94 -4.58 13.75
C LEU A 164 -21.45 -4.32 13.91
N SER A 165 -21.84 -4.11 15.16
CA SER A 165 -23.19 -4.26 15.71
C SER A 165 -24.21 -3.22 15.25
N ASP A 166 -23.84 -2.31 14.35
CA ASP A 166 -24.74 -1.30 13.82
C ASP A 166 -24.92 -1.42 12.31
N LEU A 167 -25.52 -2.55 11.88
CA LEU A 167 -25.97 -2.79 10.51
C LEU A 167 -26.77 -1.60 9.95
N SER A 168 -27.51 -0.87 10.80
CA SER A 168 -28.30 0.28 10.40
C SER A 168 -27.44 1.41 9.84
N SER A 169 -26.24 1.62 10.39
CA SER A 169 -25.29 2.64 9.93
C SER A 169 -24.65 2.32 8.56
N LEU A 170 -24.65 1.05 8.17
CA LEU A 170 -24.03 0.56 6.92
C LEU A 170 -25.05 0.06 5.88
N ASP A 171 -26.35 0.21 6.15
CA ASP A 171 -27.42 -0.18 5.22
C ASP A 171 -27.30 0.52 3.86
N TRP A 172 -26.91 1.80 3.86
CA TRP A 172 -26.62 2.54 2.63
C TRP A 172 -25.51 1.87 1.80
N TYR A 173 -24.50 1.29 2.45
CA TYR A 173 -23.38 0.62 1.79
C TYR A 173 -23.81 -0.71 1.18
N LEU A 174 -24.69 -1.47 1.86
CA LEU A 174 -25.28 -2.69 1.30
C LEU A 174 -26.17 -2.38 0.09
N LYS A 175 -26.97 -1.30 0.16
CA LYS A 175 -27.85 -0.85 -0.93
C LYS A 175 -27.12 -0.52 -2.22
N LEU A 176 -25.84 -0.10 -2.15
CA LEU A 176 -25.00 0.10 -3.35
C LEU A 176 -24.91 -1.17 -4.23
N ARG A 177 -25.11 -2.36 -3.65
CA ARG A 177 -25.04 -3.64 -4.37
C ARG A 177 -26.40 -4.09 -4.92
N GLY A 178 -27.49 -3.57 -4.37
CA GLY A 178 -28.87 -3.97 -4.71
C GLY A 178 -29.32 -3.60 -6.12
N HIS A 179 -28.61 -2.71 -6.82
CA HIS A 179 -28.94 -2.24 -8.17
C HIS A 179 -27.99 -2.76 -9.26
N GLY A 180 -27.38 -3.94 -9.05
CA GLY A 180 -26.46 -4.55 -10.01
C GLY A 180 -25.02 -4.12 -9.79
N GLY A 181 -24.42 -4.53 -8.66
CA GLY A 181 -23.03 -4.24 -8.33
C GLY A 181 -22.05 -4.76 -9.38
N SER A 182 -21.41 -3.85 -10.12
CA SER A 182 -20.33 -4.21 -11.05
C SER A 182 -19.12 -4.69 -10.26
N PRO A 183 -18.37 -5.71 -10.74
CA PRO A 183 -17.10 -6.07 -10.14
C PRO A 183 -16.14 -4.88 -10.11
N HIS A 184 -15.70 -4.50 -8.91
CA HIS A 184 -14.84 -3.35 -8.67
C HIS A 184 -13.80 -3.65 -7.60
N GLY A 185 -12.71 -2.89 -7.62
CA GLY A 185 -11.66 -2.95 -6.61
C GLY A 185 -11.12 -1.55 -6.35
N GLY A 186 -10.44 -1.39 -5.23
CA GLY A 186 -9.81 -0.13 -4.87
C GLY A 186 -8.61 -0.36 -3.95
N PHE A 187 -7.73 0.62 -3.90
CA PHE A 187 -6.55 0.60 -3.06
C PHE A 187 -6.38 1.94 -2.36
N GLY A 188 -5.73 1.91 -1.21
CA GLY A 188 -5.18 3.09 -0.53
C GLY A 188 -3.67 3.12 -0.72
N LEU A 189 -3.13 4.32 -0.92
CA LEU A 189 -1.71 4.58 -0.99
C LEU A 189 -1.32 5.48 0.17
N GLY A 190 -0.31 5.08 0.94
CA GLY A 190 0.23 5.92 2.00
C GLY A 190 1.05 7.05 1.39
N PHE A 191 0.47 8.25 1.26
CA PHE A 191 1.14 9.38 0.60
C PHE A 191 2.42 9.81 1.34
N GLU A 192 2.39 9.81 2.67
CA GLU A 192 3.56 10.12 3.49
C GLU A 192 4.63 9.03 3.37
N ARG A 193 4.23 7.74 3.27
CA ARG A 193 5.17 6.64 2.99
C ARG A 193 5.77 6.76 1.58
N LEU A 194 5.00 7.25 0.61
CA LEU A 194 5.49 7.54 -0.73
C LEU A 194 6.54 8.65 -0.67
N LEU A 195 6.25 9.78 -0.02
CA LEU A 195 7.22 10.87 0.18
C LEU A 195 8.47 10.39 0.93
N GLN A 196 8.27 9.60 1.98
CA GLN A 196 9.36 8.98 2.74
C GLN A 196 10.27 8.18 1.82
N TYR A 197 9.73 7.38 0.89
CA TYR A 197 10.50 6.62 -0.08
C TYR A 197 11.19 7.50 -1.13
N LEU A 198 10.47 8.47 -1.71
CA LEU A 198 10.98 9.41 -2.72
C LEU A 198 12.14 10.27 -2.19
N LEU A 199 12.05 10.72 -0.94
CA LEU A 199 13.08 11.53 -0.27
C LEU A 199 14.10 10.65 0.47
N GLY A 200 13.80 9.34 0.62
CA GLY A 200 14.39 8.35 1.53
C GLY A 200 14.87 8.91 2.84
N VAL A 201 13.92 9.56 3.51
CA VAL A 201 14.07 9.88 4.91
C VAL A 201 13.76 8.63 5.72
N TYR A 202 14.50 8.42 6.81
CA TYR A 202 14.30 7.22 7.63
C TYR A 202 13.00 7.25 8.41
N ASN A 203 12.60 8.41 8.94
CA ASN A 203 11.39 8.57 9.73
C ASN A 203 10.27 9.25 8.93
N ILE A 204 9.07 8.67 8.93
CA ILE A 204 7.88 9.23 8.26
C ILE A 204 7.48 10.61 8.81
N ARG A 205 7.88 10.94 10.04
CA ARG A 205 7.57 12.25 10.65
C ARG A 205 8.27 13.41 9.94
N ASP A 206 9.43 13.14 9.36
CA ASP A 206 10.28 14.18 8.76
C ASP A 206 9.75 14.63 7.38
N VAL A 207 8.77 13.91 6.83
CA VAL A 207 8.06 14.31 5.59
C VAL A 207 6.71 14.96 5.87
N ILE A 208 6.34 15.15 7.14
CA ILE A 208 5.07 15.75 7.56
C ILE A 208 5.39 17.04 8.31
N PRO A 209 4.92 18.22 7.85
CA PRO A 209 5.22 19.49 8.52
C PRO A 209 4.77 19.53 9.99
N PHE A 210 3.59 18.98 10.29
CA PHE A 210 3.02 18.93 11.65
C PHE A 210 2.57 17.50 11.98
N PRO A 211 3.50 16.59 12.31
CA PRO A 211 3.17 15.18 12.52
C PRO A 211 2.26 15.02 13.74
N ARG A 212 1.26 14.16 13.61
CA ARG A 212 0.37 13.77 14.71
C ARG A 212 0.80 12.41 15.23
N VAL A 213 1.19 12.35 16.50
CA VAL A 213 1.58 11.11 17.17
C VAL A 213 0.90 11.02 18.53
N LEU A 214 0.79 9.81 19.06
CA LEU A 214 0.31 9.59 20.43
C LEU A 214 1.11 10.49 21.38
N ASP A 215 0.37 11.21 22.22
CA ASP A 215 0.87 12.10 23.27
C ASP A 215 1.69 13.33 22.82
N LYS A 216 1.72 13.66 21.52
CA LYS A 216 2.35 14.92 21.05
C LYS A 216 1.55 15.59 19.95
N ILE A 217 1.10 16.81 20.24
CA ILE A 217 0.66 17.78 19.24
C ILE A 217 1.83 18.75 19.06
N CYS A 218 2.64 18.55 18.02
CA CYS A 218 3.61 19.56 17.61
C CYS A 218 2.85 20.62 16.80
N LEU A 219 2.73 21.83 17.37
CA LEU A 219 2.25 23.04 16.70
C LEU A 219 3.44 23.83 16.15
#